data_AF-A0A2M8NQK2-F1
#
_entry.id   AF-A0A2M8NQK2-F1
#
_cell.length_a   1.000
_cell.length_b   1.000
_cell.length_c   1.000
_cell.angle_alpha   90.00
_cell.angle_beta   90.00
_cell.angle_gamma   90.00
#
_symmetry.space_group_name_H-M   'P 1'
#
loop_
_entity.id
_entity.type
_entity.pdbx_description
1 polymer ?
#
loop_
_entity_poly.entity_id
_entity_poly.type
_entity_poly.pdbx_seq_one_letter_code
_entity_poly.pdbx_strand_id
1 'polypeptide(L)'
;MDFGVAKSADDTASLTGSAAVGTIDYMAPEQIKDSTNVDHRADLYTLGVVVYELLSGKLPFEGNVAQVLFAHVNQPPPDVRKFNPNLSLEVAIALQRMLQKDPNDRFQSASEFIQALYLGL
;
A
#
# COMPACT_ATOMS: atom_id res chain seq x y z
N MET A 1 -17.87 -2.49 -15.32
CA MET A 1 -16.58 -2.47 -14.59
C MET A 1 -16.27 -3.92 -14.28
N ASP A 2 -15.26 -4.46 -14.95
CA ASP A 2 -14.94 -5.88 -14.96
C ASP A 2 -14.14 -6.25 -13.70
N PHE A 3 -14.65 -7.19 -12.91
CA PHE A 3 -14.07 -7.60 -11.64
C PHE A 3 -13.18 -8.82 -11.87
N GLY A 4 -11.90 -8.64 -11.56
CA GLY A 4 -10.89 -9.63 -11.22
C GLY A 4 -11.23 -11.10 -11.49
N VAL A 5 -10.50 -11.68 -12.44
CA VAL A 5 -10.30 -13.12 -12.58
C VAL A 5 -9.99 -13.71 -11.20
N ALA A 6 -10.93 -14.52 -10.71
CA ALA A 6 -10.75 -15.38 -9.56
C ALA A 6 -9.49 -16.23 -9.78
N LYS A 7 -8.43 -15.99 -9.01
CA LYS A 7 -7.22 -16.82 -9.06
C LYS A 7 -7.09 -17.61 -7.76
N SER A 8 -7.20 -18.92 -7.95
CA SER A 8 -7.12 -19.99 -6.96
C SER A 8 -5.87 -19.85 -6.08
N ALA A 9 -6.00 -20.35 -4.85
CA ALA A 9 -5.05 -20.30 -3.75
C ALA A 9 -3.77 -21.15 -3.96
N ASP A 10 -3.12 -21.05 -5.12
CA ASP A 10 -1.95 -21.84 -5.46
C ASP A 10 -1.05 -21.05 -6.44
N ASP A 11 -0.39 -20.00 -5.97
CA ASP A 11 0.40 -19.12 -6.85
C ASP A 11 1.67 -18.57 -6.19
N THR A 12 2.33 -19.40 -5.38
CA THR A 12 3.75 -19.19 -5.01
C THR A 12 4.69 -19.36 -6.22
N ALA A 13 4.15 -19.74 -7.39
CA ALA A 13 4.90 -20.18 -8.57
C ALA A 13 4.69 -19.30 -9.82
N SER A 14 4.58 -17.98 -9.71
CA SER A 14 4.83 -17.10 -10.88
C SER A 14 5.08 -15.62 -10.54
N LEU A 15 6.05 -15.34 -9.66
CA LEU A 15 6.52 -13.96 -9.41
C LEU A 15 7.43 -13.40 -10.52
N THR A 16 7.59 -14.10 -11.65
CA THR A 16 8.59 -13.79 -12.69
C THR A 16 8.03 -13.11 -13.95
N GLY A 17 6.72 -12.86 -14.01
CA GLY A 17 6.09 -12.11 -15.11
C GLY A 17 6.10 -10.59 -14.86
N SER A 18 6.21 -9.79 -15.91
CA SER A 18 6.11 -8.31 -15.83
C SER A 18 4.79 -7.80 -15.24
N ALA A 19 3.70 -8.57 -15.35
CA ALA A 19 2.43 -8.30 -14.67
C ALA A 19 2.48 -8.61 -13.15
N ALA A 20 3.30 -9.59 -12.73
CA ALA A 20 3.53 -9.86 -11.32
C ALA A 20 4.38 -8.75 -10.68
N VAL A 21 5.36 -8.22 -11.42
CA VAL A 21 6.20 -7.09 -10.97
C VAL A 21 5.35 -5.88 -10.61
N GLY A 22 4.44 -5.45 -11.49
CA GLY A 22 3.56 -4.30 -11.21
C GLY A 22 2.58 -4.51 -10.06
N THR A 23 2.22 -5.77 -9.75
CA THR A 23 1.35 -6.06 -8.59
C THR A 23 2.13 -5.99 -7.27
N ILE A 24 3.42 -6.36 -7.28
CA ILE A 24 4.29 -6.40 -6.09
C ILE A 24 4.46 -5.02 -5.47
N ASP A 25 4.53 -3.97 -6.29
CA ASP A 25 4.68 -2.58 -5.86
C ASP A 25 3.54 -2.09 -4.95
N TYR A 26 2.40 -2.80 -4.92
CA TYR A 26 1.20 -2.42 -4.17
C TYR A 26 0.80 -3.44 -3.10
N MET A 27 1.54 -4.54 -2.94
CA MET A 27 1.16 -5.62 -2.02
C MET A 27 1.24 -5.18 -0.55
N ALA A 28 0.26 -5.62 0.23
CA ALA A 28 0.27 -5.42 1.67
C ALA A 28 1.31 -6.33 2.36
N PRO A 29 1.92 -5.90 3.48
CA PRO A 29 2.91 -6.68 4.24
C PRO A 29 2.44 -8.09 4.59
N GLU A 30 1.18 -8.23 4.99
CA GLU A 30 0.55 -9.49 5.36
C GLU A 30 0.37 -10.42 4.16
N GLN A 31 0.05 -9.91 2.97
CA GLN A 31 -0.05 -10.71 1.74
C GLN A 31 1.30 -11.31 1.35
N ILE A 32 2.41 -10.64 1.70
CA ILE A 32 3.77 -11.12 1.44
C ILE A 32 4.20 -12.15 2.48
N LYS A 33 3.80 -11.97 3.75
CA LYS A 33 4.18 -12.85 4.87
C LYS A 33 3.38 -14.15 4.89
N ASP A 34 2.06 -14.04 4.76
CA ASP A 34 1.11 -15.16 4.85
C ASP A 34 -0.21 -14.79 4.15
N SER A 35 -0.46 -15.39 2.99
CA SER A 35 -1.66 -15.14 2.20
C SER A 35 -2.92 -15.80 2.75
N THR A 36 -2.83 -16.63 3.80
CA THR A 36 -3.98 -17.38 4.33
C THR A 36 -4.88 -16.55 5.26
N ASN A 37 -4.34 -15.50 5.89
CA ASN A 37 -5.05 -14.67 6.87
C ASN A 37 -5.01 -13.18 6.48
N VAL A 38 -5.45 -12.87 5.26
CA VAL A 38 -5.54 -11.50 4.74
C VAL A 38 -6.98 -11.00 4.85
N ASP A 39 -7.18 -9.85 5.48
CA ASP A 39 -8.49 -9.19 5.57
C ASP A 39 -8.54 -7.90 4.72
N HIS A 40 -9.67 -7.17 4.77
CA HIS A 40 -9.92 -5.97 3.97
C HIS A 40 -8.92 -4.83 4.22
N ARG A 41 -8.11 -4.88 5.28
CA ARG A 41 -7.09 -3.86 5.57
C ARG A 41 -5.87 -3.99 4.65
N ALA A 42 -5.73 -5.09 3.94
CA ALA A 42 -4.77 -5.19 2.83
C ALA A 42 -5.15 -4.24 1.69
N ASP A 43 -6.44 -4.16 1.34
CA ASP A 43 -6.92 -3.21 0.32
C ASP A 43 -6.69 -1.76 0.76
N LEU A 44 -6.78 -1.46 2.06
CA LEU A 44 -6.46 -0.14 2.60
C LEU A 44 -4.98 0.19 2.43
N TYR A 45 -4.09 -0.78 2.63
CA TYR A 45 -2.66 -0.58 2.40
C TYR A 45 -2.39 -0.33 0.91
N THR A 46 -2.93 -1.17 0.03
CA THR A 46 -2.82 -1.01 -1.43
C THR A 46 -3.34 0.34 -1.88
N LEU A 47 -4.50 0.77 -1.39
CA LEU A 47 -5.03 2.11 -1.66
C LEU A 47 -4.08 3.21 -1.17
N GLY A 48 -3.45 3.02 0.00
CA GLY A 48 -2.43 3.94 0.51
C GLY A 48 -1.24 4.07 -0.43
N VAL A 49 -0.77 2.97 -1.04
CA VAL A 49 0.31 3.01 -2.03
C VAL A 49 -0.12 3.78 -3.28
N VAL A 50 -1.34 3.52 -3.79
CA VAL A 50 -1.89 4.25 -4.95
C VAL A 50 -2.01 5.74 -4.64
N VAL A 51 -2.53 6.11 -3.49
CA VAL A 51 -2.64 7.53 -3.08
C VAL A 51 -1.26 8.16 -2.96
N TYR A 52 -0.27 7.44 -2.42
CA TYR A 52 1.11 7.92 -2.34
C TYR A 52 1.66 8.22 -3.73
N GLU A 53 1.46 7.32 -4.69
CA GLU A 53 1.90 7.50 -6.07
C GLU A 53 1.20 8.67 -6.76
N LEU A 54 -0.13 8.80 -6.59
CA LEU A 54 -0.88 9.92 -7.16
C LEU A 54 -0.43 11.28 -6.61
N LEU A 55 -0.07 11.35 -5.33
CA LEU A 55 0.32 12.60 -4.67
C LEU A 55 1.78 12.99 -4.92
N SER A 56 2.65 12.01 -5.16
CA SER A 56 4.11 12.25 -5.32
C SER A 56 4.64 11.99 -6.74
N GLY A 57 3.87 11.32 -7.59
CA GLY A 57 4.32 10.78 -8.88
C GLY A 57 5.33 9.64 -8.74
N LYS A 58 5.48 9.03 -7.55
CA LYS A 58 6.47 8.00 -7.24
C LYS A 58 5.91 6.91 -6.34
N LEU A 59 6.43 5.70 -6.46
CA LEU A 59 6.13 4.64 -5.51
C LEU A 59 6.81 4.92 -4.15
N PRO A 60 6.25 4.43 -3.03
CA PRO A 60 6.88 4.56 -1.72
C PRO A 60 8.17 3.75 -1.62
N PHE A 61 8.28 2.64 -2.37
CA PHE A 61 9.43 1.76 -2.41
C PHE A 61 9.80 1.44 -3.86
N GLU A 62 11.08 1.57 -4.18
CA GLU A 62 11.62 1.30 -5.52
C GLU A 62 12.86 0.41 -5.38
N GLY A 63 13.08 -0.48 -6.35
CA GLY A 63 14.23 -1.38 -6.35
C GLY A 63 13.96 -2.65 -7.15
N ASN A 64 14.79 -3.66 -6.97
CA ASN A 64 14.46 -4.99 -7.47
C ASN A 64 13.32 -5.62 -6.64
N VAL A 65 12.71 -6.67 -7.16
CA VAL A 65 11.56 -7.36 -6.52
C VAL A 65 11.82 -7.70 -5.04
N ALA A 66 12.99 -8.23 -4.70
CA ALA A 66 13.32 -8.60 -3.33
C ALA A 66 13.43 -7.38 -2.40
N GLN A 67 13.97 -6.27 -2.91
CA GLN A 67 14.08 -5.01 -2.16
C GLN A 67 12.69 -4.40 -1.90
N VAL A 68 11.82 -4.39 -2.92
CA VAL A 68 10.44 -3.87 -2.79
C VAL A 68 9.67 -4.71 -1.77
N LEU A 69 9.65 -6.04 -1.92
CA LEU A 69 8.98 -6.93 -0.96
C LEU A 69 9.51 -6.73 0.48
N PHE A 70 10.84 -6.66 0.64
CA PHE A 70 11.44 -6.40 1.94
C PHE A 70 11.01 -5.05 2.53
N ALA A 71 10.95 -4.00 1.70
CA ALA A 71 10.57 -2.67 2.14
C ALA A 71 9.09 -2.57 2.53
N HIS A 72 8.20 -3.20 1.75
CA HIS A 72 6.78 -3.33 2.11
C HIS A 72 6.63 -4.00 3.48
N VAL A 73 7.40 -5.05 3.77
CA VAL A 73 7.34 -5.79 5.02
C VAL A 73 7.97 -5.06 6.22
N ASN A 74 9.07 -4.33 6.01
CA ASN A 74 9.95 -3.90 7.11
C ASN A 74 10.24 -2.40 7.20
N GLN A 75 10.06 -1.62 6.12
CA GLN A 75 10.50 -0.24 6.07
C GLN A 75 9.33 0.74 6.13
N PRO A 76 9.38 1.78 6.98
CA PRO A 76 8.37 2.83 6.91
C PRO A 76 8.44 3.53 5.54
N PRO A 77 7.30 3.90 4.95
CA PRO A 77 7.31 4.65 3.70
C PRO A 77 7.98 6.02 3.91
N PRO A 78 8.72 6.54 2.93
CA PRO A 78 9.23 7.90 3.00
C PRO A 78 8.10 8.91 3.22
N ASP A 79 8.40 10.05 3.84
CA ASP A 79 7.42 11.15 3.91
C ASP A 79 7.14 11.67 2.49
N VAL A 80 5.88 11.57 2.07
CA VAL A 80 5.38 12.00 0.76
C VAL A 80 5.69 13.49 0.49
N ARG A 81 5.77 14.31 1.55
CA ARG A 81 6.08 15.75 1.45
C ARG A 81 7.50 16.03 0.96
N LYS A 82 8.40 15.04 1.00
CA LYS A 82 9.72 15.15 0.37
C LYS A 82 9.63 15.26 -1.15
N PHE A 83 8.56 14.72 -1.74
CA PHE A 83 8.32 14.72 -3.18
C PHE A 83 7.23 15.71 -3.59
N ASN A 84 6.27 15.99 -2.70
CA ASN A 84 5.27 17.04 -2.88
C ASN A 84 5.22 17.98 -1.65
N PRO A 85 6.08 19.01 -1.59
CA PRO A 85 6.17 19.91 -0.42
C PRO A 85 4.92 20.76 -0.16
N ASN A 86 4.05 20.92 -1.17
CA ASN A 86 2.81 21.67 -1.07
C ASN A 86 1.67 20.87 -0.39
N LEU A 87 1.88 19.58 -0.15
CA LEU A 87 0.93 18.74 0.54
C LEU A 87 0.85 19.11 2.03
N SER A 88 -0.37 19.19 2.55
CA SER A 88 -0.60 19.47 3.96
C SER A 88 -0.03 18.36 4.85
N LEU A 89 0.30 18.72 6.10
CA LEU A 89 0.89 17.78 7.07
C LEU A 89 -0.13 16.69 7.45
N GLU A 90 -1.39 17.06 7.53
CA GLU A 90 -2.53 16.22 7.90
C GLU A 90 -2.69 15.06 6.91
N VAL A 91 -2.62 15.34 5.60
CA VAL A 91 -2.70 14.31 4.56
C VAL A 91 -1.48 13.38 4.64
N ALA A 92 -0.28 13.93 4.87
CA ALA A 92 0.92 13.12 5.00
C ALA A 92 0.87 12.17 6.21
N ILE A 93 0.33 12.64 7.35
CA ILE A 93 0.12 11.81 8.54
C ILE A 93 -0.91 10.72 8.28
N ALA A 94 -2.04 11.06 7.63
CA ALA A 94 -3.06 10.07 7.28
C ALA A 94 -2.47 8.98 6.36
N LEU A 95 -1.66 9.38 5.37
CA LEU A 95 -1.01 8.44 4.45
C LEU A 95 -0.01 7.52 5.17
N GLN A 96 0.78 8.07 6.10
CA GLN A 96 1.68 7.29 6.96
C GLN A 96 0.93 6.27 7.81
N ARG A 97 -0.30 6.58 8.25
CA ARG A 97 -1.15 5.63 8.98
C ARG A 97 -1.70 4.53 8.08
N MET A 98 -2.15 4.84 6.86
CA MET A 98 -2.61 3.81 5.91
C MET A 98 -1.52 2.78 5.59
N LEU A 99 -0.27 3.24 5.54
CA LEU A 99 0.89 2.43 5.15
C LEU A 99 1.61 1.78 6.34
N GLN A 100 0.99 1.73 7.53
CA GLN A 100 1.51 1.00 8.67
C GLN A 100 1.63 -0.50 8.36
N LYS A 101 2.63 -1.14 8.97
CA LYS A 101 2.98 -2.51 8.63
C LYS A 101 2.05 -3.51 9.28
N ASP A 102 1.68 -3.25 10.53
CA ASP A 102 0.62 -3.98 11.21
C ASP A 102 -0.75 -3.46 10.75
N PRO A 103 -1.65 -4.32 10.24
CA PRO A 103 -3.03 -3.94 9.90
C PRO A 103 -3.80 -3.28 11.05
N ASN A 104 -3.48 -3.59 12.31
CA ASN A 104 -4.15 -3.01 13.48
C ASN A 104 -3.78 -1.53 13.71
N ASP A 105 -2.63 -1.09 13.21
CA ASP A 105 -2.18 0.30 13.31
C ASP A 105 -2.74 1.18 12.18
N ARG A 106 -3.41 0.58 11.19
CA ARG A 106 -4.04 1.27 10.06
C ARG A 106 -5.42 1.82 10.44
N PHE A 107 -6.02 2.55 9.50
CA PHE A 107 -7.47 2.77 9.50
C PHE A 107 -8.17 1.42 9.39
N GLN A 108 -9.29 1.27 10.10
CA GLN A 108 -10.07 0.02 10.08
C GLN A 108 -11.11 0.01 8.95
N SER A 109 -11.32 1.16 8.28
CA SER A 109 -12.18 1.29 7.10
C SER A 109 -11.74 2.43 6.19
N ALA A 110 -12.14 2.37 4.92
CA ALA A 110 -11.92 3.47 3.97
C ALA A 110 -12.67 4.75 4.40
N SER A 111 -13.82 4.61 5.05
CA SER A 111 -14.58 5.74 5.59
C SER A 111 -13.81 6.51 6.67
N GLU A 112 -13.09 5.80 7.55
CA GLU A 112 -12.23 6.42 8.58
C GLU A 112 -11.10 7.23 7.93
N PHE A 113 -10.50 6.72 6.86
CA PHE A 113 -9.49 7.46 6.09
C PHE A 113 -10.08 8.71 5.43
N ILE A 114 -11.23 8.59 4.77
CA ILE A 114 -11.90 9.73 4.13
C ILE A 114 -12.26 10.81 5.16
N GLN A 115 -12.76 10.43 6.34
CA GLN A 115 -13.01 11.36 7.43
C GLN A 115 -11.75 12.07 7.90
N ALA A 116 -10.62 11.36 8.01
CA ALA A 116 -9.34 11.97 8.36
C ALA A 116 -8.88 13.02 7.34
N LEU A 117 -9.18 12.84 6.05
CA LEU A 117 -8.91 13.83 5.02
C LEU A 117 -9.82 15.06 5.12
N TYR A 118 -11.10 14.87 5.40
CA TYR A 118 -12.07 15.98 5.48
C TYR A 118 -11.90 16.83 6.74
N LEU A 119 -11.45 16.25 7.86
CA LEU A 119 -11.23 16.99 9.11
C LEU A 119 -9.90 17.77 9.14
N GLY A 120 -9.01 17.53 8.15
CA GLY A 120 -7.71 18.19 8.01
C GLY A 120 -7.65 19.30 6.95
N LEU A 121 -8.81 19.76 6.45
CA LEU A 121 -8.98 20.88 5.51
C LEU A 121 -9.92 21.95 6.08
#